data_AF-A0A6G1EM23-F1
#
_entry.id   AF-A0A6G1EM23-F1
#
_cell.length_a   1.000
_cell.length_b   1.000
_cell.length_c   1.000
_cell.angle_alpha   90.00
_cell.angle_beta   90.00
_cell.angle_gamma   90.00
#
_symmetry.space_group_name_H-M   'P 1'
#
loop_
_entity.id
_entity.type
_entity.pdbx_description
1 polymer ?
#
loop_
_entity_poly.entity_id
_entity_poly.type
_entity_poly.pdbx_seq_one_letter_code
_entity_poly.pdbx_strand_id
1 'polypeptide(L)'
;MRGAVHLLLVVCAAVADRSGDGERVRTAAMTVDPRWRFPSSRLRDAYVALQTWKQEAIFSDPKNLNAGWVGPEIYNYTGVFCAPLPWDRQKWS
;
A
#
# COMPACT_ATOMS: atom_id res chain seq x y z
N MET A 1 13.07 -52.36 -9.23
CA MET A 1 13.99 -51.20 -9.22
C MET A 1 13.46 -49.98 -9.98
N ARG A 2 12.74 -50.14 -11.11
CA ARG A 2 12.17 -49.01 -11.88
C ARG A 2 11.06 -48.22 -11.15
N GLY A 3 10.25 -48.87 -10.32
CA GLY A 3 9.15 -48.21 -9.59
C GLY A 3 9.60 -47.26 -8.47
N ALA A 4 10.67 -47.57 -7.75
CA ALA A 4 11.22 -46.69 -6.71
C ALA A 4 11.86 -45.43 -7.30
N VAL A 5 12.47 -45.54 -8.48
CA VAL A 5 13.04 -44.40 -9.22
C VAL A 5 11.94 -43.45 -9.72
N HIS A 6 10.81 -43.99 -10.21
CA HIS A 6 9.65 -43.18 -10.55
C HIS A 6 9.03 -42.49 -9.33
N LEU A 7 8.93 -43.20 -8.20
CA LEU A 7 8.43 -42.62 -6.95
C LEU A 7 9.34 -41.50 -6.43
N LEU A 8 10.67 -41.69 -6.48
CA LEU A 8 11.67 -40.67 -6.10
C LEU A 8 11.63 -39.43 -7.00
N LEU A 9 11.49 -39.59 -8.32
CA LEU A 9 11.37 -38.46 -9.25
C LEU A 9 10.08 -37.64 -9.02
N VAL A 10 8.96 -38.31 -8.73
CA VAL A 10 7.69 -37.63 -8.44
C VAL A 10 7.78 -36.85 -7.12
N VAL A 11 8.49 -37.39 -6.11
CA VAL A 11 8.74 -36.69 -4.85
C VAL A 11 9.63 -35.46 -5.05
N CYS A 12 10.65 -35.51 -5.92
CA CYS A 12 11.49 -34.35 -6.24
C CYS A 12 10.72 -33.20 -6.90
N ALA A 13 9.76 -33.49 -7.78
CA ALA A 13 8.94 -32.45 -8.42
C ALA A 13 8.01 -31.75 -7.42
N ALA A 14 7.51 -32.45 -6.40
CA ALA A 14 6.64 -31.85 -5.38
C ALA A 14 7.38 -30.98 -4.35
N VAL A 15 8.71 -31.09 -4.23
CA VAL A 15 9.52 -30.30 -3.27
C VAL A 15 10.35 -29.18 -3.94
N ALA A 16 10.28 -29.05 -5.26
CA ALA A 16 11.01 -28.04 -6.03
C ALA A 16 10.27 -26.71 -6.20
N ASP A 17 9.10 -26.52 -5.58
CA ASP A 17 8.46 -25.19 -5.52
C ASP A 17 9.07 -24.37 -4.37
N ARG A 18 10.33 -23.98 -4.56
CA ARG A 18 10.96 -22.86 -3.86
C ARG A 18 11.34 -21.79 -4.88
N SER A 19 10.32 -21.27 -5.58
CA SER A 19 10.44 -19.96 -6.19
C SER A 19 10.03 -18.95 -5.13
N GLY A 20 11.02 -18.22 -4.60
CA GLY A 20 10.76 -17.15 -3.66
C GLY A 20 9.93 -16.06 -4.33
N ASP A 21 8.73 -15.85 -3.84
CA ASP A 21 8.07 -14.56 -3.89
C ASP A 21 7.90 -14.12 -2.44
N GLY A 22 8.70 -13.10 -2.07
CA GLY A 22 8.53 -12.42 -0.80
C GLY A 22 7.05 -12.07 -0.63
N GLU A 23 6.53 -12.29 0.57
CA GLU A 23 5.14 -12.06 0.94
C GLU A 23 4.65 -10.74 0.35
N ARG A 24 3.98 -10.85 -0.80
CA ARG A 24 3.22 -9.75 -1.36
C ARG A 24 1.99 -9.68 -0.49
N VAL A 25 2.11 -8.96 0.63
CA VAL A 25 0.97 -8.28 1.22
C VAL A 25 0.22 -7.71 0.03
N ARG A 26 -0.98 -8.23 -0.21
CA ARG A 26 -1.88 -7.69 -1.22
C ARG A 26 -2.31 -6.34 -0.67
N THR A 27 -1.43 -5.34 -0.75
CA THR A 27 -1.89 -3.97 -0.87
C THR A 27 -2.73 -4.02 -2.13
N ALA A 28 -4.05 -4.01 -1.95
CA ALA A 28 -4.99 -3.72 -3.02
C ALA A 28 -4.36 -2.57 -3.79
N ALA A 29 -3.98 -2.83 -5.04
CA ALA A 29 -3.17 -1.89 -5.80
C ALA A 29 -4.06 -0.70 -6.13
N MET A 30 -4.13 0.24 -5.20
CA MET A 30 -4.80 1.51 -5.38
C MET A 30 -4.14 2.17 -6.58
N THR A 31 -4.87 2.21 -7.69
CA THR A 31 -4.38 2.80 -8.92
C THR A 31 -4.42 4.31 -8.72
N VAL A 32 -3.25 4.88 -8.50
CA VAL A 32 -3.08 6.34 -8.40
C VAL A 32 -3.13 6.92 -9.80
N ASP A 33 -3.97 7.93 -10.04
CA ASP A 33 -4.04 8.60 -11.35
C ASP A 33 -2.64 9.15 -11.71
N PRO A 34 -2.07 8.75 -12.86
CA PRO A 34 -0.72 9.17 -13.25
C PRO A 34 -0.59 10.68 -13.49
N ARG A 35 -1.71 11.41 -13.63
CA ARG A 35 -1.73 12.88 -13.76
C ARG A 35 -1.47 13.58 -12.43
N TRP A 36 -1.71 12.93 -11.30
CA TRP A 36 -1.50 13.54 -10.00
C TRP A 36 -0.02 13.70 -9.67
N ARG A 37 0.31 14.89 -9.17
CA ARG A 37 1.65 15.24 -8.74
C ARG A 37 1.65 15.39 -7.24
N PHE A 38 2.53 14.66 -6.58
CA PHE A 38 2.74 14.72 -5.14
C PHE A 38 4.03 15.48 -4.85
N PRO A 39 4.04 16.39 -3.86
CA PRO A 39 5.28 17.11 -3.49
C PRO A 39 6.39 16.18 -2.97
N SER A 40 6.05 15.00 -2.48
CA SER A 40 7.02 13.96 -2.09
C SER A 40 6.42 12.56 -2.21
N SER A 41 7.28 11.54 -2.26
CA SER A 41 6.86 10.12 -2.22
C SER A 41 6.04 9.81 -0.96
N ARG A 42 6.38 10.41 0.17
CA ARG A 42 5.65 10.23 1.44
C ARG A 42 4.20 10.70 1.36
N LEU A 43 3.93 11.80 0.66
CA LEU A 43 2.56 12.29 0.47
C LEU A 43 1.78 11.39 -0.51
N ARG A 44 2.45 10.81 -1.50
CA ARG A 44 1.85 9.79 -2.37
C ARG A 44 1.48 8.54 -1.57
N ASP A 45 2.36 8.08 -0.69
CA ASP A 45 2.11 6.90 0.14
C ASP A 45 0.99 7.16 1.15
N ALA A 46 0.96 8.36 1.74
CA ALA A 46 -0.14 8.80 2.61
C ALA A 46 -1.48 8.86 1.85
N TYR A 47 -1.48 9.36 0.62
CA TYR A 47 -2.67 9.32 -0.25
C TYR A 47 -3.15 7.88 -0.45
N VAL A 48 -2.27 6.96 -0.82
CA VAL A 48 -2.60 5.54 -1.00
C VAL A 48 -3.17 4.95 0.29
N ALA A 49 -2.53 5.19 1.43
CA ALA A 49 -3.00 4.69 2.72
C ALA A 49 -4.40 5.22 3.09
N LEU A 50 -4.65 6.52 2.90
CA LEU A 50 -5.94 7.13 3.21
C LEU A 50 -7.05 6.66 2.27
N GLN A 51 -6.76 6.44 0.99
CA GLN A 51 -7.75 5.90 0.06
C GLN A 51 -8.06 4.43 0.36
N THR A 52 -7.05 3.61 0.67
CA THR A 52 -7.28 2.24 1.11
C THR A 52 -8.12 2.23 2.39
N TRP A 53 -7.81 3.09 3.35
CA TRP A 53 -8.57 3.20 4.60
C TRP A 53 -10.03 3.61 4.35
N LYS A 54 -10.25 4.61 3.48
CA LYS A 54 -11.58 5.05 3.05
C LYS A 54 -12.41 3.93 2.42
N GLN A 55 -11.80 3.05 1.62
CA GLN A 55 -12.49 1.97 0.91
C GLN A 55 -12.70 0.71 1.76
N GLU A 56 -11.66 0.31 2.51
CA GLU A 56 -11.62 -1.02 3.15
C GLU A 56 -12.09 -1.01 4.61
N ALA A 57 -12.13 0.16 5.26
CA ALA A 57 -12.37 0.23 6.70
C ALA A 57 -13.43 1.25 7.14
N ILE A 58 -13.77 2.25 6.32
CA ILE A 58 -14.81 3.22 6.65
C ILE A 58 -16.12 2.80 5.98
N PHE A 59 -16.94 2.03 6.70
CA PHE A 59 -18.24 1.55 6.20
C PHE A 59 -19.38 2.57 6.37
N SER A 60 -19.20 3.58 7.23
CA SER A 60 -20.21 4.61 7.50
C SER A 60 -19.55 5.93 7.87
N ASP A 61 -19.98 7.01 7.19
CA ASP A 61 -19.54 8.39 7.45
C ASP A 61 -20.75 9.33 7.50
N PRO A 62 -21.52 9.33 8.60
CA PRO A 62 -22.76 10.10 8.71
C PRO A 62 -22.55 11.62 8.71
N LYS A 63 -21.30 12.07 8.84
CA LYS A 63 -20.92 13.49 8.86
C LYS A 63 -20.20 13.94 7.59
N ASN A 64 -20.04 13.06 6.60
CA ASN A 64 -19.33 13.32 5.35
C ASN A 64 -17.91 13.88 5.57
N LEU A 65 -17.19 13.41 6.59
CA LEU A 65 -15.83 13.83 6.87
C LEU A 65 -14.85 13.43 5.77
N ASN A 66 -15.01 12.25 5.18
CA ASN A 66 -14.10 11.75 4.15
C ASN A 66 -14.59 12.06 2.71
N ALA A 67 -15.73 12.75 2.57
CA ALA A 67 -16.29 13.10 1.26
C ALA A 67 -15.32 13.93 0.41
N GLY A 68 -14.61 14.86 1.05
CA GLY A 68 -13.59 15.71 0.42
C GLY A 68 -12.24 15.04 0.17
N TRP A 69 -12.05 13.77 0.53
CA TRP A 69 -10.78 13.06 0.34
C TRP A 69 -10.60 12.63 -1.12
N VAL A 70 -10.39 13.61 -2.00
CA VAL A 70 -10.22 13.44 -3.45
C VAL A 70 -9.00 14.22 -3.92
N GLY A 71 -8.16 13.61 -4.76
CA GLY A 71 -7.00 14.26 -5.37
C GLY A 71 -5.72 14.23 -4.52
N PRO A 72 -4.61 14.81 -5.02
CA PRO A 72 -3.30 14.68 -4.38
C PRO A 72 -3.07 15.65 -3.20
N GLU A 73 -3.97 16.61 -2.98
CA GLU A 73 -3.85 17.65 -1.97
C GLU A 73 -4.26 17.14 -0.58
N ILE A 74 -3.50 16.18 -0.03
CA ILE A 74 -3.86 15.50 1.22
C ILE A 74 -3.91 16.44 2.45
N TYR A 75 -3.29 17.61 2.37
CA TYR A 75 -3.32 18.63 3.42
C TYR A 75 -4.68 19.35 3.52
N ASN A 76 -5.52 19.24 2.49
CA ASN A 76 -6.88 19.78 2.46
C ASN A 76 -7.93 18.78 2.97
N TYR A 77 -7.53 17.54 3.29
CA TYR A 77 -8.46 16.52 3.75
C TYR A 77 -8.94 16.82 5.16
N THR A 78 -10.26 16.79 5.37
CA THR A 78 -10.85 16.98 6.70
C THR A 78 -10.31 15.94 7.68
N GLY A 79 -9.80 16.40 8.82
CA GLY A 79 -9.23 15.53 9.87
C GLY A 79 -7.78 15.10 9.64
N VAL A 80 -7.14 15.49 8.53
CA VAL A 80 -5.72 15.23 8.27
C VAL A 80 -4.91 16.48 8.56
N PHE A 81 -3.83 16.34 9.34
CA PHE A 81 -2.94 17.45 9.70
C PHE A 81 -1.50 17.11 9.33
N CYS A 82 -0.80 18.07 8.71
CA CYS A 82 0.61 17.95 8.34
C CYS A 82 1.49 18.74 9.32
N ALA A 83 2.73 18.29 9.50
CA ALA A 83 3.74 18.97 10.30
C ALA A 83 5.12 18.88 9.63
N PRO A 84 6.05 19.81 9.93
CA PRO A 84 7.45 19.67 9.54
C PRO A 84 8.05 18.39 10.09
N LEU A 85 9.01 17.83 9.37
CA LEU A 85 9.72 16.64 9.83
C LEU A 85 10.61 17.00 11.03
N PRO A 86 10.77 16.11 12.03
CA PRO A 86 11.60 16.40 13.21
C PRO A 86 13.06 16.75 12.89
N TRP A 87 13.55 16.32 11.73
CA TRP A 87 14.89 16.61 11.24
C TRP A 87 14.96 17.82 10.28
N ASP A 88 13.83 18.42 9.91
CA ASP A 88 13.77 19.73 9.25
C ASP A 88 14.01 20.84 10.31
N ARG A 89 15.12 20.75 11.06
CA ARG A 89 15.44 21.60 12.21
C ARG A 89 15.89 23.02 11.86
N GLN A 90 15.74 23.47 10.62
CA GLN A 90 16.18 24.80 10.22
C GLN A 90 15.22 25.40 9.22
N LYS A 91 14.15 26.02 9.70
CA LYS A 91 13.47 27.04 8.90
C LYS A 91 12.59 28.02 9.70
N TRP A 92 12.58 27.90 11.04
CA TRP A 92 11.82 28.76 11.95
C TRP A 92 12.78 29.33 13.01
N SER A 93 13.80 30.06 12.54
CA SER A 93 14.56 31.07 13.31
C SER A 93 14.37 32.40 12.61
#